data_AF-A0A414KLN9-F1
#
_entry.id   AF-A0A414KLN9-F1
#
_cell.length_a   1.000
_cell.length_b   1.000
_cell.length_c   1.000
_cell.angle_alpha   90.00
_cell.angle_beta   90.00
_cell.angle_gamma   90.00
#
_symmetry.space_group_name_H-M   'P 1'
#
loop_
_entity.id
_entity.type
_entity.pdbx_description
1 polymer ?
#
loop_
_entity_poly.entity_id
_entity_poly.type
_entity_poly.pdbx_seq_one_letter_code
_entity_poly.pdbx_strand_id
1 'polypeptide(L)'
;MSWIKKCDLSIQEYVSHTQIYFDSMVQDKCYGILDYLYSIIKNDAENAQDYLQIQKMDMRGAKATKITDNIIMLEPQISGEAEKIVLRQEEFNKPKQRLNAAIKKCNDNMVSGQIDLPSTLDAIKVILELMKDTDMAFQYENLLILLIASAINHQELENEKREKFCTIWINGIEKLFSNGSFLADIALMPVLLNQLENDVAIGIKNKIKKIVLDCLMYKGQHGVIDEMAKYVKRYLANHETLAQAVFNTIIKLSEDQMEHQKYNANYLKVSKKDKEFIFNPNMQPKLSGIDRYIKDDDGNCYTSREEEIIDRYLLQEESLEIDVFDMSNYDISTICYVANCGLNFTNESFRMVIHEILLCVIDIWKYTKRNYNAHEIFDVYQEHEIIELFQREMIQTQNDAKMAIDILFEEIDFTKFTTDTIEFYQDIFGNFLCEFFDSYVDSKRRNICKKKILYIEKKVNDIDEEYVRIQLYKSLMLSVTRYCTGDWSKIKTNYSYVDKQFLNKQFNEILHGRLE
;
A
#
# COMPACT_ATOMS: atom_id res chain seq x y z
N MET A 1 -40.37 3.95 -42.54
CA MET A 1 -39.51 3.72 -41.36
C MET A 1 -38.50 4.85 -41.23
N SER A 2 -38.95 6.04 -40.86
CA SER A 2 -38.10 7.19 -40.61
C SER A 2 -38.78 7.99 -39.50
N TRP A 3 -38.00 8.49 -38.54
CA TRP A 3 -38.39 9.30 -37.38
C TRP A 3 -38.78 8.57 -36.08
N ILE A 4 -37.83 7.88 -35.44
CA ILE A 4 -37.70 7.91 -33.97
C ILE A 4 -36.21 8.07 -33.64
N LYS A 5 -35.77 9.31 -33.45
CA LYS A 5 -34.62 9.59 -32.58
C LYS A 5 -35.14 9.34 -31.17
N LYS A 6 -34.63 8.30 -30.49
CA LYS A 6 -35.05 7.92 -29.12
C LYS A 6 -34.94 9.14 -28.20
N CYS A 7 -36.05 9.48 -27.54
CA CYS A 7 -36.10 10.54 -26.55
C CYS A 7 -35.42 10.00 -25.27
N ASP A 8 -34.37 10.66 -24.77
CA ASP A 8 -33.66 10.27 -23.53
C ASP A 8 -34.44 10.68 -22.25
N LEU A 9 -35.77 10.73 -22.33
CA LEU A 9 -36.65 11.07 -21.20
C LEU A 9 -37.31 9.80 -20.67
N SER A 10 -37.39 9.68 -19.36
CA SER A 10 -38.29 8.71 -18.73
C SER A 10 -39.74 9.01 -19.12
N ILE A 11 -40.62 8.00 -19.02
CA ILE A 11 -42.06 8.19 -19.26
C ILE A 11 -42.60 9.29 -18.34
N GLN A 12 -42.13 9.34 -17.09
CA GLN A 12 -42.55 10.34 -16.13
C GLN A 12 -42.19 11.76 -16.62
N GLU A 13 -40.94 11.99 -17.01
CA GLU A 13 -40.46 13.28 -17.52
C GLU A 13 -41.15 13.65 -18.83
N TYR A 14 -41.37 12.70 -19.73
CA TYR A 14 -42.05 12.93 -20.98
C TYR A 14 -43.49 13.42 -20.76
N VAL A 15 -44.23 12.78 -19.85
CA VAL A 15 -45.61 13.15 -19.52
C VAL A 15 -45.66 14.53 -18.84
N SER A 16 -44.74 14.83 -17.93
CA SER A 16 -44.64 16.16 -17.31
C SER A 16 -44.28 17.25 -18.32
N HIS A 17 -43.30 17.00 -19.21
CA HIS A 17 -42.89 17.94 -20.26
C HIS A 17 -44.02 18.21 -21.26
N THR A 18 -44.82 17.18 -21.57
CA THR A 18 -45.96 17.30 -22.48
C THR A 18 -46.97 18.33 -21.97
N GLN A 19 -47.17 18.40 -20.66
CA GLN A 19 -48.09 19.36 -20.04
C GLN A 19 -47.56 20.80 -20.03
N ILE A 20 -46.24 21.00 -20.15
CA ILE A 20 -45.60 22.31 -20.01
C ILE A 20 -45.29 22.94 -21.38
N TYR A 21 -44.77 22.15 -22.32
CA TYR A 21 -44.16 22.68 -23.55
C TYR A 21 -45.00 22.50 -24.83
N PHE A 22 -46.03 21.65 -24.80
CA PHE A 22 -46.80 21.31 -25.99
C PHE A 22 -48.11 22.11 -26.08
N ASP A 23 -48.75 22.09 -27.25
CA ASP A 23 -50.02 22.78 -27.47
C ASP A 23 -51.19 22.13 -26.71
N SER A 24 -52.30 22.87 -26.61
CA SER A 24 -53.48 22.48 -25.85
C SER A 24 -54.08 21.14 -26.28
N MET A 25 -54.01 20.79 -27.57
CA MET A 25 -54.57 19.52 -28.06
C MET A 25 -53.80 18.31 -27.51
N VAL A 26 -52.48 18.43 -27.40
CA VAL A 26 -51.63 17.39 -26.82
C VAL A 26 -51.76 17.35 -25.29
N GLN A 27 -51.84 18.53 -24.66
CA GLN A 27 -52.08 18.65 -23.21
C GLN A 27 -53.40 17.98 -22.80
N ASP A 28 -54.50 18.22 -23.52
CA ASP A 28 -55.81 17.65 -23.22
C ASP A 28 -55.81 16.11 -23.29
N LYS A 29 -55.07 15.53 -24.25
CA LYS A 29 -54.90 14.07 -24.32
C LYS A 29 -54.09 13.54 -23.14
N CYS A 30 -53.06 14.27 -22.73
CA CYS A 30 -52.27 13.93 -21.56
C CYS A 30 -53.12 13.95 -20.28
N TYR A 31 -53.97 14.97 -20.12
CA TYR A 31 -54.91 15.07 -19.00
C TYR A 31 -55.92 13.92 -19.01
N GLY A 32 -56.47 13.56 -20.17
CA GLY A 32 -57.37 12.42 -20.29
C GLY A 32 -56.74 11.08 -19.88
N ILE A 33 -55.45 10.88 -20.18
CA ILE A 33 -54.69 9.71 -19.72
C ILE A 33 -54.51 9.73 -18.21
N LEU A 34 -54.09 10.86 -17.64
CA LEU A 34 -53.93 11.00 -16.18
C LEU A 34 -55.24 10.79 -15.43
N ASP A 35 -56.35 11.35 -15.93
CA ASP A 35 -57.68 11.18 -15.34
C ASP A 35 -58.15 9.72 -15.39
N TYR A 36 -57.84 9.02 -16.49
CA TYR A 36 -58.09 7.58 -16.57
C TYR A 36 -57.25 6.81 -15.55
N LEU A 37 -55.95 7.13 -15.40
CA LEU A 37 -55.08 6.50 -14.41
C LEU A 37 -55.59 6.73 -12.97
N TYR A 38 -56.03 7.94 -12.63
CA TYR A 38 -56.65 8.23 -11.34
C TYR A 38 -58.00 7.52 -11.13
N SER A 39 -58.72 7.18 -12.20
CA SER A 39 -59.99 6.44 -12.12
C SER A 39 -59.82 4.96 -11.79
N ILE A 40 -58.69 4.36 -12.16
CA ILE A 40 -58.41 2.93 -11.98
C ILE A 40 -57.49 2.63 -10.80
N ILE A 41 -56.63 3.59 -10.40
CA ILE A 41 -55.75 3.46 -9.23
C ILE A 41 -56.28 4.32 -8.09
N LYS A 42 -56.56 3.72 -6.94
CA LYS A 42 -57.09 4.41 -5.75
C LYS A 42 -55.97 5.00 -4.90
N ASN A 43 -56.24 6.11 -4.21
CA ASN A 43 -55.33 6.68 -3.22
C ASN A 43 -55.49 5.96 -1.87
N ASP A 44 -55.03 4.72 -1.81
CA ASP A 44 -55.01 3.89 -0.60
C ASP A 44 -53.61 3.30 -0.36
N ALA A 45 -53.42 2.67 0.80
CA ALA A 45 -52.11 2.20 1.23
C ALA A 45 -51.55 1.08 0.34
N GLU A 46 -52.41 0.28 -0.30
CA GLU A 46 -52.00 -0.81 -1.20
C GLU A 46 -51.44 -0.27 -2.51
N ASN A 47 -52.05 0.78 -3.04
CA ASN A 47 -51.71 1.37 -4.34
C ASN A 47 -50.84 2.64 -4.23
N ALA A 48 -50.43 3.03 -3.03
CA ALA A 48 -49.78 4.32 -2.75
C ALA A 48 -48.52 4.58 -3.61
N GLN A 49 -47.74 3.54 -3.93
CA GLN A 49 -46.53 3.67 -4.75
C GLN A 49 -46.84 3.98 -6.22
N ASP A 50 -47.86 3.34 -6.79
CA ASP A 50 -48.30 3.57 -8.17
C ASP A 50 -49.04 4.90 -8.28
N TYR A 51 -49.88 5.21 -7.27
CA TYR A 51 -50.55 6.50 -7.16
C TYR A 51 -49.55 7.67 -7.08
N LEU A 52 -48.44 7.47 -6.36
CA LEU A 52 -47.33 8.43 -6.32
C LEU A 52 -46.69 8.67 -7.69
N GLN A 53 -46.52 7.63 -8.53
CA GLN A 53 -46.00 7.81 -9.88
C GLN A 53 -46.95 8.65 -10.74
N ILE A 54 -48.26 8.44 -10.62
CA ILE A 54 -49.27 9.26 -11.31
C ILE A 54 -49.17 10.72 -10.86
N GLN A 55 -49.12 10.97 -9.55
CA GLN A 55 -48.98 12.34 -9.02
C GLN A 55 -47.68 13.00 -9.48
N LYS A 56 -46.58 12.26 -9.53
CA LYS A 56 -45.29 12.75 -10.04
C LYS A 56 -45.31 13.13 -11.53
N MET A 57 -46.22 12.55 -12.31
CA MET A 57 -46.42 12.89 -13.72
C MET A 57 -47.33 14.11 -13.91
N ASP A 58 -48.28 14.34 -13.00
CA ASP A 58 -49.31 15.38 -13.11
C ASP A 58 -48.79 16.75 -12.68
N MET A 59 -48.67 17.66 -13.65
CA MET A 59 -48.22 19.04 -13.42
C MET A 59 -49.38 20.02 -13.24
N ARG A 60 -50.64 19.56 -13.25
CA ARG A 60 -51.80 20.42 -12.97
C ARG A 60 -51.74 20.90 -11.53
N GLY A 61 -51.75 22.22 -11.35
CA GLY A 61 -51.61 22.83 -10.02
C GLY A 61 -50.23 22.66 -9.39
N ALA A 62 -49.20 22.32 -10.20
CA ALA A 62 -47.83 22.25 -9.73
C ALA A 62 -47.39 23.54 -9.04
N LYS A 63 -46.67 23.40 -7.94
CA LYS A 63 -46.12 24.53 -7.20
C LYS A 63 -44.93 25.08 -7.97
N ALA A 64 -44.99 26.36 -8.32
CA ALA A 64 -43.88 27.07 -8.94
C ALA A 64 -43.04 27.77 -7.88
N THR A 65 -41.77 27.37 -7.75
CA THR A 65 -40.81 27.98 -6.83
C THR A 65 -39.71 28.66 -7.63
N LYS A 66 -39.53 29.97 -7.47
CA LYS A 66 -38.45 30.72 -8.13
C LYS A 66 -37.12 30.37 -7.47
N ILE A 67 -36.17 29.82 -8.24
CA ILE A 67 -34.82 29.45 -7.76
C ILE A 67 -33.83 30.58 -8.03
N THR A 68 -33.90 31.18 -9.23
CA THR A 68 -33.14 32.38 -9.62
C THR A 68 -34.01 33.26 -10.53
N ASP A 69 -33.50 34.40 -10.99
CA ASP A 69 -34.24 35.29 -11.90
C ASP A 69 -34.70 34.62 -13.20
N ASN A 70 -33.99 33.59 -13.67
CA ASN A 70 -34.28 32.91 -14.93
C ASN A 70 -34.66 31.43 -14.76
N ILE A 71 -34.77 30.91 -13.53
CA ILE A 71 -35.05 29.49 -13.27
C ILE A 71 -36.23 29.36 -12.30
N ILE A 72 -37.27 28.67 -12.77
CA ILE A 72 -38.45 28.29 -11.99
C ILE A 72 -38.47 26.77 -11.86
N MET A 73 -38.54 26.28 -10.63
CA MET A 73 -38.76 24.88 -10.32
C MET A 73 -40.26 24.62 -10.24
N LEU A 74 -40.74 23.56 -10.90
CA LEU A 74 -42.12 23.11 -10.83
C LEU A 74 -42.18 21.79 -10.07
N GLU A 75 -42.96 21.75 -9.01
CA GLU A 75 -43.13 20.56 -8.17
C GLU A 75 -44.59 20.07 -8.27
N PRO A 76 -44.83 18.79 -8.61
CA PRO A 76 -46.18 18.23 -8.65
C PRO A 76 -46.82 18.18 -7.27
N GLN A 77 -48.15 18.18 -7.22
CA GLN A 77 -48.91 18.08 -5.96
C GLN A 77 -49.06 16.62 -5.56
N ILE A 78 -48.47 16.26 -4.42
CA ILE A 78 -48.53 14.90 -3.86
C ILE A 78 -49.43 14.95 -2.63
N SER A 79 -50.33 13.98 -2.48
CA SER A 79 -51.34 13.99 -1.41
C SER A 79 -51.82 12.59 -1.01
N GLY A 80 -52.36 12.47 0.20
CA GLY A 80 -52.98 11.22 0.70
C GLY A 80 -51.94 10.17 1.12
N GLU A 81 -52.14 8.90 0.77
CA GLU A 81 -51.21 7.84 1.18
C GLU A 81 -49.85 7.94 0.48
N ALA A 82 -49.83 8.47 -0.75
CA ALA A 82 -48.60 8.78 -1.49
C ALA A 82 -47.72 9.82 -0.79
N GLU A 83 -48.32 10.82 -0.13
CA GLU A 83 -47.60 11.85 0.63
C GLU A 83 -46.84 11.24 1.81
N LYS A 84 -47.42 10.24 2.49
CA LYS A 84 -46.75 9.53 3.59
C LYS A 84 -45.51 8.75 3.13
N ILE A 85 -45.44 8.34 1.86
CA ILE A 85 -44.24 7.72 1.29
C ILE A 85 -43.16 8.77 1.09
N VAL A 86 -43.51 9.92 0.50
CA VAL A 86 -42.57 11.03 0.28
C VAL A 86 -42.03 11.55 1.61
N LEU A 87 -42.88 11.79 2.59
CA LEU A 87 -42.46 12.24 3.92
C LEU A 87 -41.52 11.23 4.58
N ARG A 88 -41.83 9.92 4.55
CA ARG A 88 -40.92 8.89 5.06
C ARG A 88 -39.58 8.88 4.33
N GLN A 89 -39.58 9.08 3.02
CA GLN A 89 -38.36 9.13 2.23
C GLN A 89 -37.54 10.41 2.49
N GLU A 90 -38.19 11.56 2.71
CA GLU A 90 -37.55 12.79 3.15
C GLU A 90 -36.92 12.60 4.53
N GLU A 91 -37.63 12.02 5.49
CA GLU A 91 -37.09 11.70 6.81
C GLU A 91 -35.89 10.76 6.74
N PHE A 92 -35.98 9.71 5.92
CA PHE A 92 -34.87 8.80 5.68
C PHE A 92 -33.67 9.48 5.02
N ASN A 93 -33.90 10.52 4.21
CA ASN A 93 -32.85 11.28 3.51
C ASN A 93 -32.29 12.47 4.31
N LYS A 94 -32.96 12.93 5.38
CA LYS A 94 -32.49 14.02 6.26
C LYS A 94 -31.01 13.88 6.67
N PRO A 95 -30.51 12.70 7.08
CA PRO A 95 -29.12 12.54 7.50
C PRO A 95 -28.13 12.80 6.35
N LYS A 96 -28.46 12.33 5.13
CA LYS A 96 -27.66 12.57 3.91
C LYS A 96 -27.71 14.04 3.47
N GLN A 97 -28.86 14.70 3.60
CA GLN A 97 -28.99 16.14 3.33
C GLN A 97 -28.13 16.97 4.29
N ARG A 98 -28.14 16.63 5.60
CA ARG A 98 -27.29 17.28 6.61
C ARG A 98 -25.80 17.13 6.28
N LEU A 99 -25.37 15.94 5.86
CA LEU A 99 -24.00 15.70 5.41
C LEU A 99 -23.64 16.54 4.18
N ASN A 100 -24.48 16.53 3.14
CA ASN A 100 -24.23 17.31 1.92
C ASN A 100 -24.15 18.81 2.21
N ALA A 101 -24.98 19.33 3.12
CA ALA A 101 -24.92 20.72 3.54
C ALA A 101 -23.61 21.04 4.27
N ALA A 102 -23.13 20.16 5.16
CA ALA A 102 -21.86 20.33 5.85
C ALA A 102 -20.66 20.29 4.89
N ILE A 103 -20.64 19.35 3.93
CA ILE A 103 -19.60 19.27 2.89
C ILE A 103 -19.61 20.53 2.01
N LYS A 104 -20.79 20.95 1.55
CA LYS A 104 -20.92 22.17 0.74
C LYS A 104 -20.40 23.38 1.49
N LYS A 105 -20.74 23.53 2.77
CA LYS A 105 -20.24 24.61 3.62
C LYS A 105 -18.71 24.59 3.74
N CYS A 106 -18.09 23.41 3.89
CA CYS A 106 -16.64 23.28 3.87
C CYS A 106 -16.06 23.83 2.57
N ASN A 107 -16.61 23.41 1.42
CA ASN A 107 -16.13 23.83 0.10
C ASN A 107 -16.34 25.33 -0.16
N ASP A 108 -17.50 25.87 0.20
CA ASP A 108 -17.84 27.28 -0.01
C ASP A 108 -16.95 28.21 0.84
N ASN A 109 -16.53 27.75 2.02
CA ASN A 109 -15.65 28.51 2.93
C ASN A 109 -14.15 28.32 2.65
N MET A 110 -13.76 27.46 1.69
CA MET A 110 -12.35 27.34 1.31
C MET A 110 -11.87 28.61 0.62
N VAL A 111 -10.92 29.32 1.24
CA VAL A 111 -10.32 30.53 0.68
C VAL A 111 -8.89 30.23 0.25
N SER A 112 -8.57 30.44 -1.03
CA SER A 112 -7.22 30.23 -1.59
C SER A 112 -6.65 28.82 -1.34
N GLY A 113 -7.52 27.81 -1.26
CA GLY A 113 -7.12 26.41 -1.00
C GLY A 113 -6.85 26.10 0.48
N GLN A 114 -6.99 27.06 1.38
CA GLN A 114 -6.95 26.81 2.82
C GLN A 114 -8.32 26.32 3.31
N ILE A 115 -8.27 25.31 4.17
CA ILE A 115 -9.45 24.69 4.75
C ILE A 115 -10.06 25.59 5.84
N ASP A 116 -11.39 25.67 5.87
CA ASP A 116 -12.10 26.27 6.99
C ASP A 116 -12.20 25.23 8.12
N LEU A 117 -11.31 25.34 9.11
CA LEU A 117 -11.23 24.39 10.21
C LEU A 117 -12.59 24.25 10.96
N PRO A 118 -13.29 25.32 11.36
CA PRO A 118 -14.62 25.22 11.96
C PRO A 118 -15.63 24.38 11.15
N SER A 119 -15.76 24.61 9.85
CA SER A 119 -16.70 23.82 9.03
C SER A 119 -16.22 22.38 8.86
N THR A 120 -14.91 22.16 8.74
CA THR A 120 -14.32 20.82 8.68
C THR A 120 -14.66 20.02 9.94
N LEU A 121 -14.53 20.62 11.12
CA LEU A 121 -14.87 19.99 12.40
C LEU A 121 -16.36 19.66 12.50
N ASP A 122 -17.23 20.54 12.01
CA ASP A 122 -18.68 20.31 11.97
C ASP A 122 -19.02 19.12 11.04
N ALA A 123 -18.40 19.05 9.85
CA ALA A 123 -18.57 17.94 8.92
C ALA A 123 -18.10 16.60 9.52
N ILE A 124 -16.94 16.58 10.18
CA ILE A 124 -16.45 15.39 10.89
C ILE A 124 -17.46 14.94 11.95
N LYS A 125 -17.99 15.88 12.74
CA LYS A 125 -19.00 15.58 13.77
C LYS A 125 -20.26 14.96 13.17
N VAL A 126 -20.77 15.53 12.08
CA VAL A 126 -21.95 14.99 11.37
C VAL A 126 -21.69 13.56 10.90
N ILE A 127 -20.53 13.28 10.30
CA ILE A 127 -20.20 11.92 9.85
C ILE A 127 -20.11 10.94 11.02
N LEU A 128 -19.45 11.32 12.11
CA LEU A 128 -19.33 10.47 13.29
C LEU A 128 -20.69 10.18 13.96
N GLU A 129 -21.65 11.10 13.89
CA GLU A 129 -23.04 10.86 14.31
C GLU A 129 -23.70 9.85 13.37
N LEU A 130 -23.61 10.04 12.05
CA LEU A 130 -24.20 9.15 11.05
C LEU A 130 -23.69 7.71 11.16
N MET A 131 -22.40 7.53 11.39
CA MET A 131 -21.79 6.21 11.50
C MET A 131 -22.26 5.40 12.71
N LYS A 132 -22.83 6.04 13.75
CA LYS A 132 -23.39 5.33 14.91
C LYS A 132 -24.76 4.72 14.64
N ASP A 133 -25.51 5.33 13.73
CA ASP A 133 -26.92 5.02 13.48
C ASP A 133 -27.12 4.11 12.25
N THR A 134 -26.04 3.55 11.69
CA THR A 134 -26.09 2.76 10.45
C THR A 134 -25.12 1.59 10.42
N ASP A 135 -25.59 0.44 9.93
CA ASP A 135 -24.76 -0.74 9.64
C ASP A 135 -23.83 -0.51 8.42
N MET A 136 -24.04 0.59 7.67
CA MET A 136 -23.26 0.95 6.48
C MET A 136 -22.18 1.99 6.77
N ALA A 137 -21.68 2.04 8.01
CA ALA A 137 -20.71 3.04 8.47
C ALA A 137 -19.45 3.12 7.59
N PHE A 138 -19.02 1.99 7.02
CA PHE A 138 -17.87 1.89 6.11
C PHE A 138 -17.96 2.81 4.89
N GLN A 139 -19.16 3.18 4.44
CA GLN A 139 -19.34 4.08 3.29
C GLN A 139 -18.82 5.50 3.55
N TYR A 140 -18.68 5.87 4.81
CA TYR A 140 -18.25 7.20 5.22
C TYR A 140 -16.76 7.27 5.62
N GLU A 141 -16.07 6.13 5.75
CA GLU A 141 -14.69 6.07 6.23
C GLU A 141 -13.75 6.90 5.36
N ASN A 142 -13.84 6.79 4.03
CA ASN A 142 -12.96 7.53 3.14
C ASN A 142 -13.11 9.05 3.31
N LEU A 143 -14.36 9.53 3.34
CA LEU A 143 -14.64 10.94 3.53
C LEU A 143 -14.22 11.42 4.93
N LEU A 144 -14.46 10.60 5.95
CA LEU A 144 -14.05 10.90 7.32
C LEU A 144 -12.54 11.09 7.40
N ILE A 145 -11.76 10.18 6.82
CA ILE A 145 -10.29 10.27 6.83
C ILE A 145 -9.80 11.45 5.99
N LEU A 146 -10.42 11.78 4.87
CA LEU A 146 -10.08 12.97 4.10
C LEU A 146 -10.26 14.25 4.91
N LEU A 147 -11.38 14.38 5.64
CA LEU A 147 -11.64 15.52 6.51
C LEU A 147 -10.71 15.54 7.74
N ILE A 148 -10.45 14.37 8.34
CA ILE A 148 -9.50 14.23 9.44
C ILE A 148 -8.10 14.64 9.00
N ALA A 149 -7.60 14.12 7.87
CA ALA A 149 -6.30 14.45 7.32
C ALA A 149 -6.17 15.95 7.08
N SER A 150 -7.22 16.56 6.54
CA SER A 150 -7.30 18.02 6.38
C SER A 150 -7.18 18.74 7.73
N ALA A 151 -7.98 18.36 8.72
CA ALA A 151 -8.01 18.99 10.04
C ALA A 151 -6.67 18.84 10.80
N ILE A 152 -6.08 17.64 10.84
CA ILE A 152 -4.81 17.40 11.55
C ILE A 152 -3.60 18.03 10.85
N ASN A 153 -3.73 18.48 9.61
CA ASN A 153 -2.68 19.26 8.97
C ASN A 153 -2.79 20.77 9.28
N HIS A 154 -3.87 21.20 9.94
CA HIS A 154 -4.05 22.59 10.36
C HIS A 154 -3.27 22.89 11.64
N GLN A 155 -2.49 23.98 11.65
CA GLN A 155 -1.66 24.37 12.80
C GLN A 155 -2.49 24.74 14.03
N GLU A 156 -3.64 25.39 13.84
CA GLU A 156 -4.51 25.85 14.94
C GLU A 156 -5.40 24.75 15.56
N LEU A 157 -5.32 23.49 15.10
CA LEU A 157 -6.11 22.42 15.68
C LEU A 157 -5.61 22.08 17.09
N GLU A 158 -6.52 22.19 18.06
CA GLU A 158 -6.32 21.80 19.46
C GLU A 158 -5.78 20.36 19.61
N ASN A 159 -4.80 20.17 20.50
CA ASN A 159 -4.13 18.88 20.71
C ASN A 159 -5.11 17.75 21.08
N GLU A 160 -6.12 18.00 21.92
CA GLU A 160 -7.13 16.99 22.27
C GLU A 160 -7.91 16.48 21.04
N LYS A 161 -8.30 17.40 20.14
CA LYS A 161 -8.99 17.04 18.90
C LYS A 161 -8.06 16.30 17.95
N ARG A 162 -6.80 16.74 17.85
CA ARG A 162 -5.75 16.09 17.06
C ARG A 162 -5.54 14.65 17.50
N GLU A 163 -5.38 14.42 18.81
CA GLU A 163 -5.24 13.07 19.39
C GLU A 163 -6.45 12.19 19.11
N LYS A 164 -7.65 12.73 19.29
CA LYS A 164 -8.90 12.02 18.97
C LYS A 164 -8.96 11.60 17.50
N PHE A 165 -8.61 12.50 16.58
CA PHE A 165 -8.64 12.21 15.15
C PHE A 165 -7.56 11.22 14.73
N CYS A 166 -6.34 11.35 15.26
CA CYS A 166 -5.29 10.35 15.05
C CYS A 166 -5.74 8.98 15.58
N THR A 167 -6.37 8.92 16.76
CA THR A 167 -6.89 7.67 17.32
C THR A 167 -7.93 7.02 16.42
N ILE A 168 -8.87 7.79 15.86
CA ILE A 168 -9.87 7.26 14.92
C ILE A 168 -9.18 6.63 13.70
N TRP A 169 -8.19 7.31 13.14
CA TRP A 169 -7.46 6.83 11.97
C TRP A 169 -6.62 5.58 12.29
N ILE A 170 -5.84 5.63 13.37
CA ILE A 170 -5.01 4.52 13.86
C ILE A 170 -5.87 3.26 14.10
N ASN A 171 -6.99 3.40 14.81
CA ASN A 171 -7.89 2.28 15.06
C ASN A 171 -8.48 1.72 13.75
N GLY A 172 -8.67 2.56 12.73
CA GLY A 172 -9.06 2.12 11.39
C GLY A 172 -7.99 1.26 10.73
N ILE A 173 -6.73 1.69 10.80
CA ILE A 173 -5.57 0.95 10.29
C ILE A 173 -5.38 -0.38 11.04
N GLU A 174 -5.47 -0.38 12.38
CA GLU A 174 -5.30 -1.58 13.21
C GLU A 174 -6.29 -2.71 12.85
N LYS A 175 -7.49 -2.37 12.34
CA LYS A 175 -8.45 -3.36 11.83
C LYS A 175 -7.88 -4.15 10.66
N LEU A 176 -7.08 -3.55 9.78
CA LEU A 176 -6.51 -4.23 8.61
C LEU A 176 -5.60 -5.40 9.03
N PHE A 177 -4.81 -5.20 10.08
CA PHE A 177 -3.94 -6.24 10.64
C PHE A 177 -4.70 -7.37 11.35
N SER A 178 -5.98 -7.15 11.63
CA SER A 178 -6.87 -8.11 12.30
C SER A 178 -7.87 -8.77 11.34
N ASN A 179 -7.59 -8.76 10.02
CA ASN A 179 -8.48 -9.21 8.93
C ASN A 179 -9.82 -8.45 8.85
N GLY A 180 -9.88 -7.26 9.42
CA GLY A 180 -10.98 -6.32 9.24
C GLY A 180 -10.86 -5.54 7.94
N SER A 181 -11.77 -4.59 7.74
CA SER A 181 -11.73 -3.66 6.61
C SER A 181 -11.64 -2.22 7.08
N PHE A 182 -11.01 -1.39 6.26
CA PHE A 182 -10.94 0.05 6.44
C PHE A 182 -10.83 0.69 5.06
N LEU A 183 -11.83 1.48 4.70
CA LEU A 183 -11.97 2.06 3.36
C LEU A 183 -11.53 3.52 3.37
N ALA A 184 -10.23 3.75 3.53
CA ALA A 184 -9.62 5.08 3.47
C ALA A 184 -8.62 5.18 2.32
N ASP A 185 -8.49 6.39 1.75
CA ASP A 185 -7.45 6.68 0.76
C ASP A 185 -6.06 6.60 1.40
N ILE A 186 -5.34 5.54 1.04
CA ILE A 186 -3.99 5.24 1.55
C ILE A 186 -2.97 6.29 1.10
N ALA A 187 -3.24 7.06 0.03
CA ALA A 187 -2.40 8.17 -0.36
C ALA A 187 -2.26 9.25 0.72
N LEU A 188 -3.18 9.26 1.70
CA LEU A 188 -3.15 10.17 2.85
C LEU A 188 -2.22 9.69 3.99
N MET A 189 -1.67 8.48 3.94
CA MET A 189 -0.80 7.92 4.97
C MET A 189 0.37 8.85 5.40
N PRO A 190 1.04 9.60 4.50
CA PRO A 190 2.06 10.56 4.90
C PRO A 190 1.58 11.63 5.90
N VAL A 191 0.29 12.01 5.87
CA VAL A 191 -0.27 13.01 6.79
C VAL A 191 -0.33 12.46 8.22
N LEU A 192 -0.64 11.17 8.38
CA LEU A 192 -0.61 10.49 9.67
C LEU A 192 0.83 10.34 10.18
N LEU A 193 1.76 9.91 9.31
CA LEU A 193 3.18 9.76 9.67
C LEU A 193 3.79 11.07 10.13
N ASN A 194 3.49 12.19 9.46
CA ASN A 194 3.93 13.53 9.86
C ASN A 194 3.47 13.95 11.26
N GLN A 195 2.51 13.25 11.89
CA GLN A 195 2.14 13.53 13.28
C GLN A 195 3.23 13.11 14.28
N LEU A 196 4.22 12.31 13.87
CA LEU A 196 5.40 12.02 14.67
C LEU A 196 6.22 13.28 14.97
N GLU A 197 6.25 14.22 14.02
CA GLU A 197 6.96 15.51 14.14
C GLU A 197 6.12 16.60 14.82
N ASN A 198 4.80 16.40 14.95
CA ASN A 198 3.89 17.37 15.58
C ASN A 198 3.84 17.20 17.11
N ASP A 199 3.30 18.23 17.78
CA ASP A 199 3.01 18.19 19.22
C ASP A 199 1.75 17.36 19.49
N VAL A 200 1.91 16.04 19.51
CA VAL A 200 0.87 15.05 19.82
C VAL A 200 1.33 14.20 20.99
N ALA A 201 0.40 13.75 21.85
CA ALA A 201 0.71 12.84 22.95
C ALA A 201 1.59 11.66 22.51
N ILE A 202 2.57 11.34 23.35
CA ILE A 202 3.52 10.25 23.13
C ILE A 202 2.82 8.91 22.86
N GLY A 203 1.66 8.66 23.50
CA GLY A 203 0.87 7.45 23.26
C GLY A 203 0.39 7.32 21.80
N ILE A 204 0.06 8.43 21.14
CA ILE A 204 -0.31 8.44 19.71
C ILE A 204 0.92 8.21 18.86
N LYS A 205 2.04 8.89 19.16
CA LYS A 205 3.30 8.68 18.43
C LYS A 205 3.74 7.22 18.50
N ASN A 206 3.65 6.59 19.67
CA ASN A 206 4.01 5.19 19.87
C ASN A 206 3.13 4.24 19.04
N LYS A 207 1.83 4.52 18.93
CA LYS A 207 0.95 3.74 18.05
C LYS A 207 1.29 3.91 16.57
N ILE A 208 1.63 5.12 16.13
CA ILE A 208 2.08 5.37 14.75
C ILE A 208 3.40 4.64 14.47
N LYS A 209 4.36 4.69 15.39
CA LYS A 209 5.62 3.92 15.29
C LYS A 209 5.35 2.42 15.18
N LYS A 210 4.41 1.88 15.97
CA LYS A 210 4.02 0.48 15.88
C LYS A 210 3.41 0.14 14.51
N ILE A 211 2.52 0.98 13.98
CA ILE A 211 2.00 0.81 12.59
C ILE A 211 3.14 0.80 11.57
N VAL A 212 4.14 1.67 11.73
CA VAL A 212 5.33 1.68 10.87
C VAL A 212 6.02 0.31 10.89
N LEU A 213 6.30 -0.25 12.07
CA LEU A 213 6.91 -1.57 12.20
C LEU A 213 6.01 -2.69 11.62
N ASP A 214 4.73 -2.69 11.96
CA ASP A 214 3.76 -3.69 11.54
C ASP A 214 3.59 -3.71 10.01
N CYS A 215 3.57 -2.53 9.36
CA CYS A 215 3.55 -2.43 7.90
C CYS A 215 4.78 -3.05 7.23
N LEU A 216 5.97 -2.89 7.83
CA LEU A 216 7.22 -3.38 7.25
C LEU A 216 7.41 -4.89 7.45
N MET A 217 6.91 -5.43 8.56
CA MET A 217 7.08 -6.83 8.93
C MET A 217 5.84 -7.69 8.63
N TYR A 218 4.84 -7.14 7.93
CA TYR A 218 3.60 -7.85 7.61
C TYR A 218 3.87 -9.04 6.68
N LYS A 219 3.51 -10.24 7.12
CA LYS A 219 3.70 -11.50 6.36
C LYS A 219 2.45 -11.96 5.62
N GLY A 220 1.35 -11.23 5.71
CA GLY A 220 0.08 -11.59 5.08
C GLY A 220 -0.05 -11.05 3.65
N GLN A 221 -1.13 -11.43 2.97
CA GLN A 221 -1.46 -10.92 1.64
C GLN A 221 -2.57 -9.89 1.75
N HIS A 222 -2.21 -8.63 1.95
CA HIS A 222 -3.19 -7.55 2.08
C HIS A 222 -2.75 -6.32 1.29
N GLY A 223 -3.26 -6.18 0.06
CA GLY A 223 -2.81 -5.13 -0.88
C GLY A 223 -2.87 -3.70 -0.32
N VAL A 224 -3.80 -3.40 0.59
CA VAL A 224 -3.85 -2.09 1.28
C VAL A 224 -2.64 -1.88 2.19
N ILE A 225 -2.22 -2.92 2.94
CA ILE A 225 -1.04 -2.86 3.81
C ILE A 225 0.23 -2.75 2.96
N ASP A 226 0.29 -3.49 1.84
CA ASP A 226 1.41 -3.40 0.89
C ASP A 226 1.56 -1.98 0.31
N GLU A 227 0.45 -1.33 -0.03
CA GLU A 227 0.46 0.08 -0.45
C GLU A 227 0.86 1.03 0.69
N MET A 228 0.39 0.80 1.92
CA MET A 228 0.81 1.58 3.08
C MET A 228 2.32 1.46 3.32
N ALA A 229 2.88 0.25 3.21
CA ALA A 229 4.30 -0.02 3.38
C ALA A 229 5.15 0.82 2.41
N LYS A 230 4.68 1.07 1.18
CA LYS A 230 5.38 1.97 0.23
C LYS A 230 5.50 3.40 0.76
N TYR A 231 4.46 3.94 1.38
CA TYR A 231 4.51 5.28 1.99
C TYR A 231 5.38 5.30 3.25
N VAL A 232 5.35 4.24 4.05
CA VAL A 232 6.21 4.08 5.23
C VAL A 232 7.69 4.03 4.83
N LYS A 233 8.06 3.18 3.85
CA LYS A 233 9.43 3.08 3.32
C LYS A 233 9.95 4.45 2.83
N ARG A 234 9.12 5.22 2.12
CA ARG A 234 9.46 6.58 1.66
C ARG A 234 9.62 7.59 2.79
N TYR A 235 8.78 7.49 3.83
CA TYR A 235 8.89 8.34 5.00
C TYR A 235 10.21 8.07 5.73
N LEU A 236 10.51 6.81 6.04
CA LEU A 236 11.72 6.42 6.78
C LEU A 236 13.03 6.83 6.08
N ALA A 237 13.07 6.78 4.75
CA ALA A 237 14.23 7.24 3.98
C ALA A 237 14.64 8.70 4.24
N ASN A 238 13.75 9.51 4.82
CA ASN A 238 14.01 10.91 5.17
C ASN A 238 14.04 11.17 6.69
N HIS A 239 13.88 10.14 7.54
CA HIS A 239 13.81 10.26 9.00
C HIS A 239 14.78 9.28 9.66
N GLU A 240 16.06 9.63 9.64
CA GLU A 240 17.18 8.76 10.05
C GLU A 240 17.05 8.20 11.47
N THR A 241 16.63 9.02 12.45
CA THR A 241 16.44 8.57 13.84
C THR A 241 15.40 7.45 13.95
N LEU A 242 14.24 7.61 13.29
CA LEU A 242 13.21 6.59 13.28
C LEU A 242 13.65 5.36 12.48
N ALA A 243 14.35 5.55 11.36
CA ALA A 243 14.91 4.46 10.57
C ALA A 243 15.91 3.61 11.39
N GLN A 244 16.77 4.27 12.18
CA GLN A 244 17.70 3.61 13.09
C GLN A 244 16.96 2.86 14.21
N ALA A 245 15.90 3.45 14.78
CA ALA A 245 15.08 2.78 15.79
C ALA A 245 14.43 1.51 15.21
N VAL A 246 13.81 1.59 14.03
CA VAL A 246 13.21 0.44 13.32
C VAL A 246 14.27 -0.63 13.02
N PHE A 247 15.45 -0.22 12.53
CA PHE A 247 16.56 -1.14 12.30
C PHE A 247 16.97 -1.90 13.57
N ASN A 248 17.20 -1.19 14.68
CA ASN A 248 17.56 -1.79 15.96
C ASN A 248 16.48 -2.75 16.46
N THR A 249 15.21 -2.38 16.31
CA THR A 249 14.07 -3.22 16.69
C THR A 249 14.06 -4.52 15.89
N ILE A 250 14.19 -4.47 14.56
CA ILE A 250 14.18 -5.68 13.72
C ILE A 250 15.37 -6.60 14.04
N ILE A 251 16.56 -6.03 14.31
CA ILE A 251 17.73 -6.80 14.76
C ILE A 251 17.38 -7.60 16.01
N LYS A 252 16.86 -6.95 17.05
CA LYS A 252 16.56 -7.60 18.33
C LYS A 252 15.39 -8.57 18.24
N LEU A 253 14.38 -8.29 17.41
CA LEU A 253 13.30 -9.24 17.12
C LEU A 253 13.82 -10.50 16.42
N SER A 254 14.76 -10.36 15.48
CA SER A 254 15.36 -11.50 14.80
C SER A 254 16.24 -12.36 15.73
N GLU A 255 16.89 -11.73 16.71
CA GLU A 255 17.65 -12.41 17.77
C GLU A 255 16.71 -13.21 18.69
N ASP A 256 15.62 -12.57 19.17
CA ASP A 256 14.62 -13.25 20.01
C ASP A 256 13.98 -14.44 19.29
N GLN A 257 13.71 -14.29 18.00
CA GLN A 257 13.20 -15.37 17.16
C GLN A 257 14.20 -16.52 17.01
N MET A 258 15.50 -16.24 16.89
CA MET A 258 16.53 -17.29 16.83
C MET A 258 16.69 -18.00 18.18
N GLU A 259 16.63 -17.28 19.30
CA GLU A 259 16.63 -17.87 20.64
C GLU A 259 15.44 -18.82 20.84
N HIS A 260 14.27 -18.48 20.30
CA HIS A 260 13.13 -19.41 20.24
C HIS A 260 13.45 -20.67 19.43
N GLN A 261 14.08 -20.54 18.25
CA GLN A 261 14.48 -21.70 17.46
C GLN A 261 15.50 -22.60 18.20
N LYS A 262 16.51 -22.00 18.85
CA LYS A 262 17.49 -22.71 19.67
C LYS A 262 16.81 -23.42 20.86
N TYR A 263 15.83 -22.78 21.50
CA TYR A 263 15.03 -23.38 22.57
C TYR A 263 14.29 -24.63 22.09
N ASN A 264 13.57 -24.53 20.97
CA ASN A 264 12.83 -25.64 20.37
C ASN A 264 13.75 -26.81 19.95
N ALA A 265 14.91 -26.49 19.38
CA ALA A 265 15.92 -27.48 19.02
C ALA A 265 16.47 -28.22 20.25
N ASN A 266 16.77 -27.50 21.33
CA ASN A 266 17.24 -28.09 22.58
C ASN A 266 16.19 -29.03 23.18
N TYR A 267 14.91 -28.66 23.12
CA TYR A 267 13.82 -29.51 23.57
C TYR A 267 13.73 -30.82 22.76
N LEU A 268 13.87 -30.79 21.43
CA LEU A 268 13.88 -32.01 20.60
C LEU A 268 14.99 -32.98 21.01
N LYS A 269 16.18 -32.44 21.28
CA LYS A 269 17.34 -33.21 21.72
C LYS A 269 17.15 -33.86 23.10
N VAL A 270 16.61 -33.10 24.06
CA VAL A 270 16.42 -33.57 25.46
C VAL A 270 15.24 -34.53 25.59
N SER A 271 14.13 -34.25 24.90
CA SER A 271 12.91 -35.08 24.92
C SER A 271 13.09 -36.43 24.20
N LYS A 272 14.24 -36.66 23.54
CA LYS A 272 14.54 -37.85 22.72
C LYS A 272 13.55 -38.08 21.58
N LYS A 273 12.76 -37.07 21.21
CA LYS A 273 11.85 -37.10 20.05
C LYS A 273 12.66 -37.20 18.76
N ASP A 274 13.85 -36.61 18.73
CA ASP A 274 14.88 -36.87 17.72
C ASP A 274 16.27 -36.69 18.33
N LYS A 275 17.01 -37.80 18.52
CA LYS A 275 18.36 -37.77 19.12
C LYS A 275 19.45 -37.44 18.12
N GLU A 276 19.17 -37.59 16.83
CA GLU A 276 20.13 -37.34 15.75
C GLU A 276 19.98 -35.93 15.17
N PHE A 277 18.95 -35.18 15.60
CA PHE A 277 18.74 -33.80 15.21
C PHE A 277 19.94 -32.91 15.58
N ILE A 278 20.52 -32.27 14.54
CA ILE A 278 21.57 -31.27 14.67
C ILE A 278 20.98 -29.94 14.23
N PHE A 279 20.88 -28.99 15.16
CA PHE A 279 20.44 -27.64 14.85
C PHE A 279 21.54 -26.90 14.07
N ASN A 280 21.22 -26.50 12.86
CA ASN A 280 22.07 -25.62 12.06
C ASN A 280 21.29 -24.32 11.80
N PRO A 281 21.67 -23.19 12.43
CA PRO A 281 20.98 -21.91 12.29
C PRO A 281 20.78 -21.54 10.83
N ASN A 282 19.55 -21.11 10.49
CA ASN A 282 19.16 -20.69 9.15
C ASN A 282 19.39 -21.72 8.02
N MET A 283 19.71 -22.99 8.30
CA MET A 283 19.92 -24.03 7.28
C MET A 283 18.81 -25.08 7.26
N GLN A 284 17.71 -24.80 7.92
CA GLN A 284 16.56 -25.70 8.01
C GLN A 284 15.26 -24.89 8.19
N PRO A 285 14.11 -25.47 7.82
CA PRO A 285 12.83 -24.84 8.06
C PRO A 285 12.63 -24.50 9.54
N LYS A 286 11.80 -23.50 9.82
CA LYS A 286 11.44 -23.16 11.19
C LYS A 286 10.89 -24.38 11.92
N LEU A 287 11.29 -24.52 13.19
CA LEU A 287 10.80 -25.53 14.13
C LEU A 287 9.38 -25.18 14.61
N SER A 288 8.50 -24.89 13.66
CA SER A 288 7.10 -24.57 13.84
C SER A 288 6.36 -25.80 14.38
N GLY A 289 5.55 -25.60 15.41
CA GLY A 289 4.78 -26.67 16.04
C GLY A 289 5.50 -27.40 17.18
N ILE A 290 6.80 -27.16 17.40
CA ILE A 290 7.50 -27.73 18.57
C ILE A 290 6.90 -27.22 19.88
N ASP A 291 6.47 -25.96 19.95
CA ASP A 291 5.75 -25.44 21.11
C ASP A 291 4.49 -26.24 21.44
N ARG A 292 3.80 -26.79 20.43
CA ARG A 292 2.65 -27.67 20.67
C ARG A 292 3.09 -28.96 21.34
N TYR A 293 4.17 -29.57 20.88
CA TYR A 293 4.72 -30.76 21.53
C TYR A 293 5.22 -30.50 22.96
N ILE A 294 5.77 -29.31 23.22
CA ILE A 294 6.16 -28.91 24.57
C ILE A 294 4.93 -28.82 25.48
N LYS A 295 3.85 -28.18 25.00
CA LYS A 295 2.58 -28.09 25.74
C LYS A 295 1.93 -29.45 25.98
N ASP A 296 1.93 -30.32 24.96
CA ASP A 296 1.38 -31.68 25.06
C ASP A 296 2.15 -32.53 26.09
N ASP A 297 3.41 -32.19 26.36
CA ASP A 297 4.26 -32.81 27.39
C ASP A 297 4.24 -32.04 28.74
N ASP A 298 3.28 -31.13 28.96
CA ASP A 298 3.17 -30.24 30.14
C ASP A 298 4.42 -29.38 30.42
N GLY A 299 5.20 -29.08 29.38
CA GLY A 299 6.38 -28.22 29.44
C GLY A 299 6.07 -26.73 29.26
N ASN A 300 7.04 -25.89 29.61
CA ASN A 300 6.96 -24.44 29.39
C ASN A 300 7.47 -24.09 28.00
N CYS A 301 6.69 -23.35 27.20
CA CYS A 301 7.15 -22.80 25.93
C CYS A 301 8.12 -21.63 26.15
N TYR A 302 8.89 -21.31 25.10
CA TYR A 302 9.64 -20.06 25.05
C TYR A 302 8.68 -18.87 25.23
N THR A 303 9.10 -17.90 26.04
CA THR A 303 8.36 -16.65 26.23
C THR A 303 9.09 -15.57 25.44
N SER A 304 8.46 -15.07 24.38
CA SER A 304 9.05 -14.01 23.55
C SER A 304 9.20 -12.71 24.33
N ARG A 305 10.26 -11.96 23.98
CA ARG A 305 10.53 -10.61 24.48
C ARG A 305 10.07 -9.52 23.51
N GLU A 306 9.20 -9.84 22.56
CA GLU A 306 8.74 -8.93 21.50
C GLU A 306 8.26 -7.57 22.05
N GLU A 307 7.36 -7.56 23.04
CA GLU A 307 6.84 -6.31 23.61
C GLU A 307 7.93 -5.47 24.30
N GLU A 308 8.85 -6.11 25.01
CA GLU A 308 10.00 -5.44 25.65
C GLU A 308 10.92 -4.82 24.60
N ILE A 309 11.19 -5.56 23.52
CA ILE A 309 12.04 -5.13 22.42
C ILE A 309 11.42 -3.93 21.69
N ILE A 310 10.13 -3.99 21.41
CA ILE A 310 9.40 -2.87 20.77
C ILE A 310 9.44 -1.65 21.69
N ASP A 311 9.16 -1.79 22.98
CA ASP A 311 9.18 -0.67 23.92
C ASP A 311 10.57 0.00 23.97
N ARG A 312 11.63 -0.80 24.14
CA ARG A 312 13.00 -0.29 24.27
C ARG A 312 13.55 0.33 22.97
N TYR A 313 13.50 -0.42 21.87
CA TYR A 313 14.24 -0.01 20.66
C TYR A 313 13.40 0.85 19.71
N LEU A 314 12.08 0.65 19.66
CA LEU A 314 11.21 1.44 18.77
C LEU A 314 10.64 2.68 19.49
N LEU A 315 10.07 2.48 20.67
CA LEU A 315 9.33 3.55 21.36
C LEU A 315 10.29 4.49 22.09
N GLN A 316 11.22 3.93 22.86
CA GLN A 316 12.25 4.68 23.60
C GLN A 316 13.50 5.00 22.76
N GLU A 317 13.60 4.46 21.55
CA GLU A 317 14.71 4.72 20.59
C GLU A 317 16.09 4.42 21.18
N GLU A 318 16.20 3.35 21.98
CA GLU A 318 17.48 2.92 22.55
C GLU A 318 18.50 2.60 21.44
N SER A 319 19.70 3.14 21.59
CA SER A 319 20.81 2.90 20.67
C SER A 319 21.30 1.45 20.77
N LEU A 320 21.68 0.86 19.65
CA LEU A 320 22.28 -0.46 19.58
C LEU A 320 23.64 -0.35 18.89
N GLU A 321 24.70 -0.72 19.60
CA GLU A 321 26.04 -0.82 19.03
C GLU A 321 26.23 -2.22 18.43
N ILE A 322 26.67 -2.28 17.18
CA ILE A 322 26.93 -3.52 16.45
C ILE A 322 28.35 -3.48 15.91
N ASP A 323 29.28 -4.07 16.66
CA ASP A 323 30.70 -4.13 16.28
C ASP A 323 31.03 -5.42 15.51
N VAL A 324 30.36 -6.52 15.85
CA VAL A 324 30.51 -7.84 15.23
C VAL A 324 29.11 -8.42 15.03
N PHE A 325 28.87 -8.98 13.86
CA PHE A 325 27.58 -9.56 13.51
C PHE A 325 27.77 -11.01 13.04
N ASP A 326 26.99 -11.93 13.62
CA ASP A 326 27.02 -13.35 13.27
C ASP A 326 25.59 -13.82 13.04
N MET A 327 25.28 -14.17 11.79
CA MET A 327 23.97 -14.65 11.35
C MET A 327 23.48 -15.89 12.11
N SER A 328 24.36 -16.66 12.76
CA SER A 328 23.96 -17.81 13.58
C SER A 328 23.09 -17.43 14.79
N ASN A 329 23.11 -16.15 15.18
CA ASN A 329 22.34 -15.60 16.28
C ASN A 329 21.04 -14.90 15.87
N TYR A 330 20.72 -14.83 14.57
CA TYR A 330 19.58 -14.08 14.07
C TYR A 330 18.76 -14.92 13.08
N ASP A 331 17.43 -14.87 13.20
CA ASP A 331 16.51 -15.58 12.30
C ASP A 331 16.46 -14.89 10.93
N ILE A 332 16.88 -15.60 9.89
CA ILE A 332 16.98 -15.07 8.53
C ILE A 332 15.65 -14.49 8.02
N SER A 333 14.52 -15.17 8.30
CA SER A 333 13.22 -14.72 7.80
C SER A 333 12.73 -13.42 8.46
N THR A 334 13.22 -13.12 9.67
CA THR A 334 12.87 -11.88 10.39
C THR A 334 13.88 -10.77 10.07
N ILE A 335 15.17 -11.08 10.06
CA ILE A 335 16.20 -10.06 9.85
C ILE A 335 16.13 -9.44 8.44
N CYS A 336 15.70 -10.18 7.41
CA CYS A 336 15.61 -9.64 6.05
C CYS A 336 14.73 -8.39 5.93
N TYR A 337 13.79 -8.16 6.86
CA TYR A 337 12.99 -6.93 6.89
C TYR A 337 13.79 -5.67 7.23
N VAL A 338 15.05 -5.77 7.71
CA VAL A 338 15.93 -4.60 7.85
C VAL A 338 16.14 -3.89 6.52
N ALA A 339 16.01 -4.58 5.38
CA ALA A 339 16.08 -3.99 4.05
C ALA A 339 15.11 -2.80 3.84
N ASN A 340 14.03 -2.78 4.63
CA ASN A 340 12.97 -1.79 4.55
C ASN A 340 13.00 -0.71 5.63
N CYS A 341 14.00 -0.72 6.52
CA CYS A 341 14.06 0.19 7.66
C CYS A 341 14.28 1.66 7.27
N GLY A 342 14.65 1.95 6.01
CA GLY A 342 14.90 3.30 5.49
C GLY A 342 16.35 3.76 5.58
N LEU A 343 17.24 2.98 6.21
CA LEU A 343 18.68 3.22 6.15
C LEU A 343 19.27 2.87 4.77
N ASN A 344 20.47 3.38 4.51
CA ASN A 344 21.22 3.19 3.28
C ASN A 344 22.67 2.74 3.58
N PHE A 345 23.44 2.42 2.55
CA PHE A 345 24.78 1.83 2.69
C PHE A 345 25.88 2.78 3.22
N THR A 346 25.58 4.06 3.47
CA THR A 346 26.51 4.93 4.20
C THR A 346 26.53 4.61 5.70
N ASN A 347 25.46 4.03 6.24
CA ASN A 347 25.41 3.54 7.61
C ASN A 347 26.19 2.21 7.70
N GLU A 348 27.22 2.19 8.54
CA GLU A 348 28.17 1.09 8.64
C GLU A 348 27.54 -0.19 9.22
N SER A 349 26.78 -0.08 10.31
CA SER A 349 26.09 -1.21 10.92
C SER A 349 25.05 -1.81 9.98
N PHE A 350 24.28 -0.98 9.28
CA PHE A 350 23.34 -1.43 8.26
C PHE A 350 24.05 -2.18 7.14
N ARG A 351 25.14 -1.61 6.62
CA ARG A 351 25.94 -2.23 5.55
C ARG A 351 26.48 -3.61 5.96
N MET A 352 27.04 -3.72 7.16
CA MET A 352 27.56 -4.99 7.69
C MET A 352 26.45 -6.04 7.79
N VAL A 353 25.29 -5.68 8.34
CA VAL A 353 24.16 -6.61 8.48
C VAL A 353 23.63 -7.07 7.13
N ILE A 354 23.48 -6.19 6.15
CA ILE A 354 23.04 -6.57 4.80
C ILE A 354 24.04 -7.52 4.11
N HIS A 355 25.33 -7.30 4.30
CA HIS A 355 26.37 -8.17 3.74
C HIS A 355 26.31 -9.58 4.35
N GLU A 356 26.16 -9.67 5.67
CA GLU A 356 25.99 -10.93 6.38
C GLU A 356 24.69 -11.68 5.98
N ILE A 357 23.59 -10.95 5.79
CA ILE A 357 22.34 -11.52 5.23
C ILE A 357 22.59 -12.10 3.84
N LEU A 358 23.29 -11.36 2.97
CA LEU A 358 23.60 -11.80 1.61
C LEU A 358 24.40 -13.11 1.62
N LEU A 359 25.45 -13.19 2.45
CA LEU A 359 26.25 -14.41 2.62
C LEU A 359 25.40 -15.60 3.09
N CYS A 360 24.54 -15.38 4.09
CA CYS A 360 23.65 -16.40 4.63
C CYS A 360 22.66 -16.92 3.57
N VAL A 361 22.06 -16.03 2.78
CA VAL A 361 21.12 -16.40 1.70
C VAL A 361 21.81 -17.23 0.62
N ILE A 362 23.04 -16.87 0.23
CA ILE A 362 23.86 -17.68 -0.70
C ILE A 362 24.11 -19.08 -0.13
N ASP A 363 24.47 -19.17 1.16
CA ASP A 363 24.70 -20.44 1.83
C ASP A 363 23.42 -21.31 1.90
N ILE A 364 22.26 -20.70 2.15
CA ILE A 364 20.96 -21.38 2.14
C ILE A 364 20.70 -22.03 0.78
N TRP A 365 20.84 -21.29 -0.33
CA TRP A 365 20.61 -21.84 -1.66
C TRP A 365 21.63 -22.93 -2.01
N LYS A 366 22.90 -22.76 -1.62
CA LYS A 366 23.92 -23.79 -1.79
C LYS A 366 23.57 -25.07 -1.02
N TYR A 367 23.15 -24.93 0.25
CA TYR A 367 22.80 -26.03 1.13
C TYR A 367 21.58 -26.81 0.63
N THR A 368 20.55 -26.08 0.17
CA THR A 368 19.27 -26.63 -0.28
C THR A 368 19.21 -27.01 -1.77
N LYS A 369 20.27 -26.74 -2.55
CA LYS A 369 20.35 -26.99 -4.01
C LYS A 369 19.83 -28.36 -4.47
N ARG A 370 19.98 -29.40 -3.64
CA ARG A 370 19.53 -30.77 -3.98
C ARG A 370 18.03 -30.98 -3.80
N ASN A 371 17.43 -30.30 -2.82
CA ASN A 371 16.06 -30.53 -2.37
C ASN A 371 15.11 -29.40 -2.78
N TYR A 372 15.63 -28.25 -3.23
CA TYR A 372 14.87 -27.08 -3.71
C TYR A 372 13.87 -26.52 -2.68
N ASN A 373 14.21 -26.60 -1.39
CA ASN A 373 13.35 -26.21 -0.28
C ASN A 373 13.83 -24.95 0.46
N ALA A 374 14.63 -24.10 -0.19
CA ALA A 374 15.05 -22.80 0.37
C ALA A 374 13.85 -21.95 0.83
N HIS A 375 12.74 -22.00 0.09
CA HIS A 375 11.50 -21.28 0.37
C HIS A 375 10.86 -21.63 1.73
N GLU A 376 11.21 -22.77 2.34
CA GLU A 376 10.75 -23.15 3.69
C GLU A 376 11.57 -22.47 4.81
N ILE A 377 12.73 -21.90 4.45
CA ILE A 377 13.66 -21.20 5.35
C ILE A 377 13.51 -19.69 5.18
N PHE A 378 13.52 -19.23 3.93
CA PHE A 378 13.41 -17.85 3.50
C PHE A 378 12.62 -17.83 2.20
N ASP A 379 11.48 -17.16 2.20
CA ASP A 379 10.52 -17.17 1.11
C ASP A 379 10.73 -16.02 0.12
N VAL A 380 9.90 -16.01 -0.93
CA VAL A 380 9.97 -15.06 -2.03
C VAL A 380 9.69 -13.61 -1.59
N TYR A 381 8.91 -13.39 -0.52
CA TYR A 381 8.67 -12.04 -0.02
C TYR A 381 9.96 -11.47 0.56
N GLN A 382 10.65 -12.23 1.41
CA GLN A 382 11.90 -11.77 1.98
C GLN A 382 13.01 -11.63 0.91
N GLU A 383 13.02 -12.49 -0.11
CA GLU A 383 13.87 -12.33 -1.30
C GLU A 383 13.64 -10.99 -1.97
N HIS A 384 12.37 -10.66 -2.20
CA HIS A 384 11.98 -9.43 -2.84
C HIS A 384 12.36 -8.18 -2.04
N GLU A 385 12.30 -8.22 -0.70
CA GLU A 385 12.73 -7.06 0.11
C GLU A 385 14.22 -6.72 -0.06
N ILE A 386 15.08 -7.74 -0.16
CA ILE A 386 16.51 -7.54 -0.40
C ILE A 386 16.74 -7.04 -1.84
N ILE A 387 16.02 -7.61 -2.82
CA ILE A 387 16.09 -7.15 -4.22
C ILE A 387 15.68 -5.68 -4.33
N GLU A 388 14.56 -5.28 -3.72
CA GLU A 388 14.07 -3.89 -3.74
C GLU A 388 15.09 -2.93 -3.11
N LEU A 389 15.75 -3.32 -2.01
CA LEU A 389 16.80 -2.51 -1.38
C LEU A 389 17.94 -2.24 -2.37
N PHE A 390 18.52 -3.27 -2.98
CA PHE A 390 19.64 -3.07 -3.91
C PHE A 390 19.20 -2.30 -5.15
N GLN A 391 18.00 -2.55 -5.67
CA GLN A 391 17.46 -1.78 -6.79
C GLN A 391 17.27 -0.29 -6.44
N ARG A 392 16.75 0.01 -5.24
CA ARG A 392 16.63 1.40 -4.75
C ARG A 392 17.99 2.07 -4.70
N GLU A 393 18.94 1.46 -3.99
CA GLU A 393 20.26 2.05 -3.73
C GLU A 393 21.13 2.12 -4.98
N MET A 394 21.10 1.10 -5.83
CA MET A 394 21.94 1.04 -7.02
C MET A 394 21.36 1.85 -8.18
N ILE A 395 20.04 1.85 -8.38
CA ILE A 395 19.44 2.31 -9.63
C ILE A 395 18.67 3.61 -9.42
N GLN A 396 17.81 3.67 -8.41
CA GLN A 396 16.90 4.79 -8.21
C GLN A 396 17.58 6.01 -7.58
N THR A 397 18.63 5.84 -6.77
CA THR A 397 19.39 6.97 -6.22
C THR A 397 20.29 7.62 -7.28
N GLN A 398 20.40 8.95 -7.26
CA GLN A 398 21.33 9.70 -8.13
C GLN A 398 22.78 9.69 -7.62
N ASN A 399 23.03 9.11 -6.45
CA ASN A 399 24.34 9.06 -5.79
C ASN A 399 25.24 7.98 -6.40
N ASP A 400 26.50 7.97 -5.96
CA ASP A 400 27.43 6.89 -6.27
C ASP A 400 26.90 5.58 -5.67
N ALA A 401 26.57 4.62 -6.54
CA ALA A 401 26.06 3.30 -6.16
C ALA A 401 27.18 2.33 -5.74
N LYS A 402 28.43 2.80 -5.72
CA LYS A 402 29.61 1.98 -5.50
C LYS A 402 29.52 1.11 -4.23
N MET A 403 29.13 1.67 -3.09
CA MET A 403 29.01 0.90 -1.84
C MET A 403 27.99 -0.24 -1.95
N ALA A 404 26.82 0.04 -2.53
CA ALA A 404 25.78 -0.98 -2.74
C ALA A 404 26.26 -2.07 -3.71
N ILE A 405 26.96 -1.68 -4.78
CA ILE A 405 27.52 -2.63 -5.76
C ILE A 405 28.62 -3.45 -5.12
N ASP A 406 29.54 -2.84 -4.38
CA ASP A 406 30.71 -3.49 -3.80
C ASP A 406 30.32 -4.67 -2.88
N ILE A 407 29.26 -4.52 -2.09
CA ILE A 407 28.72 -5.58 -1.20
C ILE A 407 28.32 -6.84 -1.96
N LEU A 408 27.86 -6.72 -3.21
CA LEU A 408 27.49 -7.87 -4.03
C LEU A 408 28.70 -8.66 -4.55
N PHE A 409 29.93 -8.18 -4.35
CA PHE A 409 31.13 -8.83 -4.88
C PHE A 409 32.26 -8.99 -3.84
N GLU A 410 32.26 -8.19 -2.78
CA GLU A 410 33.26 -8.26 -1.72
C GLU A 410 33.03 -9.46 -0.80
N GLU A 411 34.08 -10.26 -0.60
CA GLU A 411 34.07 -11.46 0.26
C GLU A 411 33.02 -12.52 -0.12
N ILE A 412 32.57 -12.50 -1.38
CA ILE A 412 31.64 -13.48 -1.92
C ILE A 412 32.38 -14.71 -2.44
N ASP A 413 32.02 -15.89 -1.94
CA ASP A 413 32.47 -17.17 -2.49
C ASP A 413 31.59 -17.59 -3.68
N PHE A 414 32.03 -17.22 -4.89
CA PHE A 414 31.31 -17.53 -6.13
C PHE A 414 31.18 -19.03 -6.42
N THR A 415 31.99 -19.90 -5.78
CA THR A 415 31.87 -21.36 -5.94
C THR A 415 30.57 -21.92 -5.33
N LYS A 416 29.92 -21.12 -4.48
CA LYS A 416 28.64 -21.44 -3.85
C LYS A 416 27.42 -21.11 -4.73
N PHE A 417 27.59 -20.35 -5.81
CA PHE A 417 26.46 -19.90 -6.62
C PHE A 417 25.65 -21.07 -7.19
N THR A 418 24.34 -20.99 -6.99
CA THR A 418 23.35 -21.87 -7.61
C THR A 418 22.57 -21.12 -8.69
N THR A 419 21.65 -21.79 -9.36
CA THR A 419 20.70 -21.13 -10.26
C THR A 419 19.91 -20.05 -9.52
N ASP A 420 19.44 -20.33 -8.30
CA ASP A 420 18.69 -19.38 -7.48
C ASP A 420 19.54 -18.14 -7.12
N THR A 421 20.81 -18.35 -6.75
CA THR A 421 21.73 -17.24 -6.49
C THR A 421 21.95 -16.37 -7.72
N ILE A 422 22.13 -17.01 -8.89
CA ILE A 422 22.26 -16.30 -10.15
C ILE A 422 21.00 -15.46 -10.39
N GLU A 423 19.82 -16.08 -10.37
CA GLU A 423 18.52 -15.43 -10.61
C GLU A 423 18.32 -14.22 -9.69
N PHE A 424 18.64 -14.35 -8.39
CA PHE A 424 18.61 -13.25 -7.44
C PHE A 424 19.47 -12.05 -7.87
N TYR A 425 20.73 -12.29 -8.29
CA TYR A 425 21.58 -11.23 -8.82
C TYR A 425 21.02 -10.64 -10.12
N GLN A 426 20.46 -11.49 -11.00
CA GLN A 426 19.84 -10.99 -12.24
C GLN A 426 18.67 -10.07 -11.92
N ASP A 427 17.82 -10.42 -10.94
CA ASP A 427 16.69 -9.60 -10.52
C ASP A 427 17.13 -8.26 -9.91
N ILE A 428 18.21 -8.23 -9.12
CA ILE A 428 18.82 -6.98 -8.66
C ILE A 428 19.22 -6.09 -9.85
N PHE A 429 19.89 -6.66 -10.85
CA PHE A 429 20.36 -5.92 -12.02
C PHE A 429 19.23 -5.57 -13.02
N GLY A 430 18.09 -6.27 -12.97
CA GLY A 430 17.01 -6.15 -13.94
C GLY A 430 16.46 -4.73 -14.11
N ASN A 431 16.41 -3.95 -13.04
CA ASN A 431 15.90 -2.57 -13.09
C ASN A 431 16.77 -1.60 -13.89
N PHE A 432 18.02 -1.96 -14.25
CA PHE A 432 18.83 -1.14 -15.15
C PHE A 432 18.19 -1.02 -16.53
N LEU A 433 17.44 -2.04 -16.99
CA LEU A 433 16.66 -1.96 -18.22
C LEU A 433 15.65 -0.81 -18.13
N CYS A 434 14.80 -0.81 -17.12
CA CYS A 434 13.78 0.22 -16.91
C CYS A 434 14.42 1.61 -16.81
N GLU A 435 15.45 1.76 -15.96
CA GLU A 435 16.15 3.02 -15.75
C GLU A 435 16.82 3.56 -17.03
N PHE A 436 17.45 2.67 -17.80
CA PHE A 436 18.06 3.05 -19.06
C PHE A 436 16.99 3.58 -20.02
N PHE A 437 15.86 2.89 -20.17
CA PHE A 437 14.76 3.33 -21.03
C PHE A 437 14.12 4.64 -20.54
N ASP A 438 13.77 4.76 -19.27
CA ASP A 438 13.10 5.93 -18.68
C ASP A 438 13.97 7.20 -18.74
N SER A 439 15.29 7.02 -18.67
CA SER A 439 16.25 8.12 -18.77
C SER A 439 16.56 8.55 -20.22
N TYR A 440 15.87 8.01 -21.24
CA TYR A 440 16.18 8.29 -22.65
C TYR A 440 16.20 9.80 -22.99
N VAL A 441 15.34 10.62 -22.39
CA VAL A 441 15.32 12.09 -22.60
C VAL A 441 16.22 12.87 -21.63
N ASP A 442 16.72 12.22 -20.57
CA ASP A 442 17.60 12.82 -19.56
C ASP A 442 19.02 12.25 -19.68
N SER A 443 19.84 12.96 -20.46
CA SER A 443 21.24 12.56 -20.70
C SER A 443 22.08 12.42 -19.43
N LYS A 444 21.78 13.16 -18.35
CA LYS A 444 22.53 13.09 -17.09
C LYS A 444 22.18 11.79 -16.38
N ARG A 445 20.89 11.51 -16.19
CA ARG A 445 20.38 10.27 -15.60
C ARG A 445 20.85 9.05 -16.40
N ARG A 446 20.80 9.13 -17.74
CA ARG A 446 21.30 8.11 -18.67
C ARG A 446 22.79 7.82 -18.51
N ASN A 447 23.62 8.86 -18.39
CA ASN A 447 25.06 8.69 -18.22
C ASN A 447 25.43 8.11 -16.85
N ILE A 448 24.67 8.44 -15.80
CA ILE A 448 24.82 7.83 -14.48
C ILE A 448 24.52 6.33 -14.56
N CYS A 449 23.40 5.95 -15.19
CA CYS A 449 23.04 4.55 -15.43
C CYS A 449 24.17 3.78 -16.16
N LYS A 450 24.70 4.32 -17.27
CA LYS A 450 25.83 3.73 -18.00
C LYS A 450 27.08 3.53 -17.13
N LYS A 451 27.44 4.53 -16.31
CA LYS A 451 28.61 4.43 -15.41
C LYS A 451 28.45 3.31 -14.39
N LYS A 452 27.25 3.14 -13.84
CA LYS A 452 26.93 2.08 -12.89
C LYS A 452 27.01 0.70 -13.55
N ILE A 453 26.46 0.53 -14.75
CA ILE A 453 26.58 -0.71 -15.53
C ILE A 453 28.05 -1.07 -15.78
N LEU A 454 28.86 -0.12 -16.25
CA LEU A 454 30.30 -0.34 -16.49
C LEU A 454 31.08 -0.70 -15.23
N TYR A 455 30.66 -0.18 -14.06
CA TYR A 455 31.29 -0.53 -12.78
C TYR A 455 30.97 -1.97 -12.38
N ILE A 456 29.72 -2.40 -12.55
CA ILE A 456 29.31 -3.79 -12.32
C ILE A 456 30.02 -4.72 -13.32
N GLU A 457 30.12 -4.31 -14.58
CA GLU A 457 30.84 -5.07 -15.61
C GLU A 457 32.28 -5.37 -15.20
N LYS A 458 32.99 -4.36 -14.67
CA LYS A 458 34.34 -4.54 -14.12
C LYS A 458 34.35 -5.61 -13.02
N LYS A 459 33.43 -5.52 -12.06
CA LYS A 459 33.33 -6.48 -10.94
C LYS A 459 33.01 -7.90 -11.41
N VAL A 460 32.10 -8.05 -12.39
CA VAL A 460 31.76 -9.35 -12.97
C VAL A 460 32.95 -9.97 -13.70
N ASN A 461 33.72 -9.16 -14.44
CA ASN A 461 34.91 -9.65 -15.15
C ASN A 461 36.02 -10.15 -14.21
N ASP A 462 36.09 -9.62 -12.99
CA ASP A 462 37.04 -10.03 -11.96
C ASP A 462 36.64 -11.35 -11.25
N ILE A 463 35.50 -11.97 -11.60
CA ILE A 463 35.06 -13.27 -11.05
C ILE A 463 35.80 -14.42 -11.72
N ASP A 464 36.47 -15.26 -10.93
CA ASP A 464 37.21 -16.43 -11.42
C ASP A 464 36.30 -17.55 -11.96
N GLU A 465 35.16 -17.80 -11.30
CA GLU A 465 34.18 -18.83 -11.68
C GLU A 465 33.51 -18.50 -13.02
N GLU A 466 34.02 -19.09 -14.10
CA GLU A 466 33.63 -18.79 -15.48
C GLU A 466 32.13 -18.88 -15.71
N TYR A 467 31.47 -19.93 -15.22
CA TYR A 467 30.03 -20.10 -15.37
C TYR A 467 29.26 -18.94 -14.73
N VAL A 468 29.64 -18.54 -13.51
CA VAL A 468 29.01 -17.44 -12.78
C VAL A 468 29.23 -16.13 -13.50
N ARG A 469 30.49 -15.84 -13.88
CA ARG A 469 30.86 -14.68 -14.68
C ARG A 469 30.00 -14.56 -15.92
N ILE A 470 29.88 -15.63 -16.70
CA ILE A 470 29.06 -15.66 -17.93
C ILE A 470 27.57 -15.39 -17.63
N GLN A 471 26.99 -16.00 -16.59
CA GLN A 471 25.57 -15.78 -16.28
C GLN A 471 25.28 -14.36 -15.80
N LEU A 472 26.14 -13.79 -14.94
CA LEU A 472 25.96 -12.43 -14.46
C LEU A 472 26.21 -11.39 -15.55
N TYR A 473 27.15 -11.66 -16.47
CA TYR A 473 27.40 -10.79 -17.62
C TYR A 473 26.17 -10.70 -18.55
N LYS A 474 25.37 -11.76 -18.66
CA LYS A 474 24.10 -11.71 -19.43
C LYS A 474 23.12 -10.68 -18.87
N SER A 475 23.08 -10.49 -17.55
CA SER A 475 22.18 -9.53 -16.91
C SER A 475 22.50 -8.08 -17.27
N LEU A 476 23.75 -7.79 -17.67
CA LEU A 476 24.18 -6.45 -18.10
C LEU A 476 23.71 -6.09 -19.52
N MET A 477 23.09 -7.02 -20.24
CA MET A 477 22.51 -6.78 -21.57
C MET A 477 21.16 -6.05 -21.54
N LEU A 478 20.70 -5.60 -20.36
CA LEU A 478 19.35 -5.03 -20.19
C LEU A 478 18.28 -6.05 -20.62
N SER A 479 18.40 -7.30 -20.16
CA SER A 479 17.40 -8.34 -20.39
C SER A 479 16.23 -8.22 -19.41
N VAL A 480 15.04 -8.66 -19.84
CA VAL A 480 13.86 -8.79 -18.98
C VAL A 480 14.11 -9.87 -17.93
N THR A 481 13.82 -9.59 -16.66
CA THR A 481 13.97 -10.51 -15.51
C THR A 481 12.61 -10.97 -14.95
N ARG A 482 12.59 -11.80 -13.89
CA ARG A 482 11.36 -12.43 -13.36
C ARG A 482 10.31 -11.40 -12.92
N TYR A 483 10.76 -10.29 -12.36
CA TYR A 483 9.89 -9.22 -11.83
C TYR A 483 9.64 -8.06 -12.80
N CYS A 484 10.17 -8.13 -14.02
CA CYS A 484 10.01 -7.06 -15.01
C CYS A 484 8.64 -7.17 -15.71
N THR A 485 7.73 -6.24 -15.42
CA THR A 485 6.40 -6.18 -16.02
C THR A 485 6.24 -4.91 -16.88
N GLY A 486 5.92 -5.08 -18.17
CA GLY A 486 5.73 -3.93 -19.06
C GLY A 486 5.43 -4.32 -20.51
N ASP A 487 4.56 -3.56 -21.18
CA ASP A 487 4.34 -3.66 -22.63
C ASP A 487 5.31 -2.73 -23.36
N TRP A 488 6.54 -3.23 -23.54
CA TRP A 488 7.66 -2.49 -24.16
C TRP A 488 7.40 -2.13 -25.63
N SER A 489 6.44 -2.78 -26.29
CA SER A 489 6.07 -2.48 -27.68
C SER A 489 5.42 -1.11 -27.87
N LYS A 490 4.86 -0.54 -26.79
CA LYS A 490 4.20 0.77 -26.80
C LYS A 490 5.18 1.94 -26.65
N ILE A 491 6.45 1.66 -26.35
CA ILE A 491 7.46 2.69 -26.10
C ILE A 491 8.20 3.01 -27.41
N LYS A 492 8.10 4.27 -27.86
CA LYS A 492 8.86 4.80 -29.01
C LYS A 492 10.06 5.59 -28.50
N THR A 493 11.27 5.03 -28.59
CA THR A 493 12.53 5.74 -28.28
C THR A 493 13.34 6.02 -29.55
N ASN A 494 14.09 7.13 -29.58
CA ASN A 494 15.00 7.49 -30.68
C ASN A 494 16.45 7.50 -30.19
N TYR A 495 17.10 6.34 -30.05
CA TYR A 495 18.45 6.28 -29.49
C TYR A 495 19.47 7.17 -30.19
N SER A 496 20.25 7.91 -29.39
CA SER A 496 21.39 8.68 -29.89
C SER A 496 22.46 7.75 -30.45
N TYR A 497 23.37 8.28 -31.28
CA TYR A 497 24.51 7.50 -31.78
C TYR A 497 25.36 6.93 -30.63
N VAL A 498 25.57 7.70 -29.56
CA VAL A 498 26.30 7.27 -28.36
C VAL A 498 25.60 6.13 -27.64
N ASP A 499 24.27 6.12 -27.59
CA ASP A 499 23.50 5.01 -27.02
C ASP A 499 23.62 3.75 -27.85
N LYS A 500 23.55 3.87 -29.18
CA LYS A 500 23.76 2.73 -30.09
C LYS A 500 25.16 2.16 -29.95
N GLN A 501 26.18 3.01 -29.84
CA GLN A 501 27.55 2.57 -29.60
C GLN A 501 27.71 1.84 -28.27
N PHE A 502 27.13 2.37 -27.19
CA PHE A 502 27.14 1.73 -25.87
C PHE A 502 26.48 0.34 -25.92
N LEU A 503 25.25 0.26 -26.45
CA LEU A 503 24.52 -1.00 -26.56
C LEU A 503 25.24 -2.02 -27.46
N ASN A 504 25.77 -1.57 -28.61
CA ASN A 504 26.56 -2.43 -29.48
C ASN A 504 27.81 -2.97 -28.80
N LYS A 505 28.49 -2.15 -27.97
CA LYS A 505 29.63 -2.62 -27.19
C LYS A 505 29.21 -3.73 -26.22
N GLN A 506 28.17 -3.47 -25.43
CA GLN A 506 27.64 -4.43 -24.46
C GLN A 506 27.16 -5.73 -25.14
N PHE A 507 26.59 -5.69 -26.34
CA PHE A 507 26.19 -6.90 -27.07
C PHE A 507 27.34 -7.64 -27.77
N ASN A 508 28.35 -6.90 -28.25
CA ASN A 508 29.50 -7.50 -28.95
C ASN A 508 30.43 -8.26 -28.01
N GLU A 509 30.60 -7.80 -26.77
CA GLU A 509 31.46 -8.48 -25.78
C GLU A 509 30.98 -9.93 -25.49
N ILE A 510 29.68 -10.23 -25.64
CA ILE A 510 29.15 -11.61 -25.59
C ILE A 510 29.39 -12.43 -26.85
N LEU A 511 29.32 -11.80 -28.04
CA LEU A 511 29.59 -12.49 -29.30
C LEU A 511 31.05 -12.94 -29.38
N HIS A 512 31.96 -12.24 -28.71
CA HIS A 512 33.37 -12.59 -28.62
C HIS A 512 33.71 -13.43 -27.37
N GLY A 513 33.00 -13.27 -26.26
CA GLY A 513 33.07 -14.19 -25.11
C GLY A 513 32.49 -15.59 -25.36
N ARG A 514 32.10 -15.91 -26.60
CA ARG A 514 31.72 -17.25 -27.08
C ARG A 514 32.82 -17.94 -27.90
N LEU A 515 34.04 -17.39 -27.97
CA LEU A 515 35.10 -17.88 -28.86
C LEU A 515 36.53 -17.90 -28.28
N GLU A 516 36.70 -17.88 -26.96
CA GLU A 516 37.99 -18.27 -26.33
C GLU A 516 37.80 -19.45 -25.38
#